data_AF-A0A2P7YUV5-F1
#
_entry.id   AF-A0A2P7YUV5-F1
#
_cell.length_a   1.000
_cell.length_b   1.000
_cell.length_c   1.000
_cell.angle_alpha   90.00
_cell.angle_beta   90.00
_cell.angle_gamma   90.00
#
_symmetry.space_group_name_H-M   'P 1'
#
loop_
_entity.id
_entity.type
_entity.pdbx_description
1 polymer ?
#
loop_
_entity_poly.entity_id
_entity_poly.type
_entity_poly.pdbx_seq_one_letter_code
_entity_poly.pdbx_strand_id
1 'polypeptide(L)'
;MKFSIFATAAAAALTFQIMTMRSGTPYQGGRLGSSSGLVVYAGGSEIKFVLNDDGSLADKNLEKYLAVEDGWFVFTDSPQKDFSLDADRLAYKDAPSFGICPDDGGKIQFNGTCGNYTGVAFQAVGKKFTLGYHPGGIQWPWDKASSASSGFSTETPHTTIA
;
A
#
# COMPACT_ATOMS: atom_id res chain seq x y z
N MET A 1 18.99 -33.71 20.61
CA MET A 1 17.97 -32.72 20.20
C MET A 1 18.38 -32.16 18.85
N LYS A 2 17.56 -32.35 17.81
CA LYS A 2 17.78 -31.76 16.48
C LYS A 2 17.08 -30.40 16.46
N PHE A 3 17.85 -29.31 16.48
CA PHE A 3 17.32 -27.98 16.20
C PHE A 3 17.01 -27.90 14.70
N SER A 4 15.71 -27.89 14.37
CA SER A 4 15.27 -27.58 13.00
C SER A 4 15.24 -26.06 12.88
N ILE A 5 16.13 -25.52 12.05
CA ILE A 5 16.17 -24.09 11.72
C ILE A 5 15.10 -23.88 10.66
N PHE A 6 13.99 -23.22 11.01
CA PHE A 6 13.05 -22.72 10.02
C PHE A 6 13.68 -21.49 9.36
N ALA A 7 14.13 -21.64 8.12
CA ALA A 7 14.51 -20.50 7.30
C ALA A 7 13.24 -19.75 6.89
N THR A 8 12.92 -18.67 7.60
CA THR A 8 11.88 -17.73 7.16
C THR A 8 12.43 -17.01 5.94
N ALA A 9 11.94 -17.34 4.75
CA ALA A 9 12.17 -16.53 3.56
C ALA A 9 11.53 -15.16 3.82
N ALA A 10 12.34 -14.10 3.85
CA ALA A 10 11.78 -12.76 3.95
C ALA A 10 11.13 -12.40 2.62
N ALA A 11 9.87 -11.95 2.68
CA ALA A 11 9.16 -11.43 1.52
C ALA A 11 9.98 -10.29 0.90
N ALA A 12 10.09 -10.31 -0.43
CA ALA A 12 10.84 -9.30 -1.18
C ALA A 12 9.93 -8.12 -1.54
N ALA A 13 10.48 -6.91 -1.59
CA ALA A 13 9.74 -5.74 -2.05
C ALA A 13 10.64 -4.76 -2.80
N LEU A 14 10.02 -3.84 -3.54
CA LEU A 14 10.67 -2.76 -4.27
C LEU A 14 10.21 -1.41 -3.75
N THR A 15 11.15 -0.59 -3.29
CA THR A 15 10.89 0.83 -2.98
C THR A 15 11.21 1.70 -4.19
N PHE A 16 10.36 2.67 -4.52
CA PHE A 16 10.56 3.60 -5.64
C PHE A 16 9.75 4.90 -5.46
N GLN A 17 9.98 5.84 -6.37
CA GLN A 17 9.09 6.99 -6.59
C GLN A 17 8.38 6.83 -7.94
N ILE A 18 7.25 7.50 -8.12
CA ILE A 18 6.53 7.51 -9.40
C ILE A 18 6.72 8.86 -10.09
N MET A 19 7.05 8.79 -11.38
CA MET A 19 7.07 9.92 -12.29
C MET A 19 6.00 9.73 -13.37
N THR A 20 5.32 10.81 -13.71
CA THR A 20 4.25 10.82 -14.70
C THR A 20 4.80 10.96 -16.11
N MET A 21 4.35 10.10 -17.01
CA MET A 21 4.80 10.02 -18.39
C MET A 21 3.61 10.27 -19.33
N ARG A 22 3.59 11.46 -19.92
CA ARG A 22 2.73 11.78 -21.07
C ARG A 22 3.30 12.95 -21.85
N SER A 23 3.94 12.62 -22.98
CA SER A 23 4.59 13.63 -23.82
C SER A 23 3.61 14.69 -24.31
N GLY A 24 4.07 15.95 -24.36
CA GLY A 24 3.28 17.07 -24.88
C GLY A 24 2.16 17.54 -23.94
N THR A 25 2.18 17.14 -22.66
CA THR A 25 1.22 17.59 -21.65
C THR A 25 1.94 18.21 -20.45
N PRO A 26 1.27 19.08 -19.67
CA PRO A 26 1.85 19.65 -18.45
C PRO A 26 2.13 18.60 -17.37
N TYR A 27 1.70 17.35 -17.58
CA TYR A 27 1.91 16.24 -16.66
C TYR A 27 3.26 15.54 -16.83
N GLN A 28 3.99 15.80 -17.91
CA GLN A 28 5.25 15.12 -18.20
C GLN A 28 6.30 15.41 -17.11
N GLY A 29 6.88 14.34 -16.55
CA GLY A 29 7.94 14.43 -15.55
C GLY A 29 7.47 14.82 -14.15
N GLY A 30 6.18 15.07 -13.96
CA GLY A 30 5.65 15.43 -12.64
C GLY A 30 5.55 14.24 -11.70
N ARG A 31 5.61 14.51 -10.40
CA ARG A 31 5.56 13.50 -9.34
C ARG A 31 4.15 13.41 -8.75
N LEU A 32 3.87 12.27 -8.14
CA LEU A 32 2.68 12.08 -7.33
C LEU A 32 2.95 12.50 -5.88
N GLY A 33 1.92 12.98 -5.20
CA GLY A 33 1.92 13.21 -3.77
C GLY A 33 0.58 12.89 -3.14
N SER A 34 0.50 13.02 -1.82
CA SER A 34 -0.67 12.69 -1.03
C SER A 34 -1.32 13.93 -0.45
N SER A 35 -2.64 14.02 -0.59
CA SER A 35 -3.44 15.08 0.01
C SER A 35 -4.79 14.51 0.47
N SER A 36 -5.14 14.74 1.74
CA SER A 36 -6.45 14.35 2.31
C SER A 36 -6.83 12.87 2.08
N GLY A 37 -5.87 11.95 2.18
CA GLY A 37 -6.09 10.52 1.98
C GLY A 37 -6.19 10.07 0.52
N LEU A 38 -5.92 10.97 -0.44
CA LEU A 38 -5.95 10.70 -1.87
C LEU A 38 -4.58 10.89 -2.51
N VAL A 39 -4.36 10.23 -3.65
CA VAL A 39 -3.19 10.50 -4.50
C VAL A 39 -3.51 11.62 -5.49
N VAL A 40 -2.62 12.59 -5.56
CA VAL A 40 -2.74 13.77 -6.41
C VAL A 40 -1.47 14.00 -7.22
N TYR A 41 -1.61 14.62 -8.40
CA TYR A 41 -0.50 15.04 -9.25
C TYR A 41 0.11 16.36 -8.75
N ALA A 42 1.44 16.42 -8.69
CA ALA A 42 2.26 17.62 -8.45
C ALA A 42 1.83 18.46 -7.24
N GLY A 43 1.35 17.82 -6.17
CA GLY A 43 0.96 18.47 -4.92
C GLY A 43 0.96 17.50 -3.75
N GLY A 44 0.73 18.02 -2.54
CA GLY A 44 0.68 17.22 -1.33
C GLY A 44 2.05 16.76 -0.81
N SER A 45 2.03 15.85 0.16
CA SER A 45 3.22 15.24 0.75
C SER A 45 3.84 14.20 -0.18
N GLU A 46 5.17 14.05 -0.15
CA GLU A 46 5.87 13.03 -0.94
C GLU A 46 5.39 11.62 -0.57
N ILE A 47 5.12 10.80 -1.59
CA ILE A 47 4.79 9.39 -1.43
C ILE A 47 6.04 8.54 -1.66
N LYS A 48 6.30 7.60 -0.75
CA LYS A 48 7.37 6.61 -0.89
C LYS A 48 6.78 5.23 -1.10
N PHE A 49 6.62 4.87 -2.37
CA PHE A 49 6.01 3.61 -2.77
C PHE A 49 6.87 2.41 -2.40
N VAL A 50 6.22 1.38 -1.86
CA VAL A 50 6.78 0.04 -1.68
C VAL A 50 5.82 -0.96 -2.31
N LEU A 51 6.27 -1.63 -3.38
CA LEU A 51 5.54 -2.75 -3.98
C LEU A 51 6.03 -4.05 -3.33
N ASN A 52 5.13 -4.72 -2.63
CA ASN A 52 5.38 -6.02 -2.02
C ASN A 52 5.26 -7.16 -3.05
N ASP A 53 5.86 -8.31 -2.75
CA ASP A 53 5.79 -9.52 -3.57
C ASP A 53 4.35 -10.07 -3.72
N ASP A 54 3.48 -9.81 -2.75
CA ASP A 54 2.08 -10.19 -2.79
C ASP A 54 1.21 -9.28 -3.70
N GLY A 55 1.82 -8.30 -4.36
CA GLY A 55 1.16 -7.36 -5.26
C GLY A 55 0.46 -6.20 -4.55
N SER A 56 0.64 -6.03 -3.24
CA SER A 56 0.18 -4.83 -2.54
C SER A 56 1.16 -3.68 -2.69
N LEU A 57 0.62 -2.46 -2.83
CA LEU A 57 1.40 -1.24 -2.94
C LEU A 57 1.15 -0.38 -1.71
N ALA A 58 2.20 0.09 -1.05
CA ALA A 58 2.09 0.87 0.18
C ALA A 58 2.88 2.18 0.09
N ASP A 59 2.47 3.18 0.88
CA ASP A 59 3.27 4.37 1.17
C ASP A 59 3.92 4.24 2.54
N LYS A 60 5.26 4.24 2.54
CA LYS A 60 6.04 4.16 3.77
C LYS A 60 5.94 5.42 4.63
N ASN A 61 5.61 6.57 4.06
CA ASN A 61 5.52 7.82 4.80
C ASN A 61 4.17 7.93 5.55
N LEU A 62 3.08 7.50 4.92
CA LEU A 62 1.73 7.54 5.51
C LEU A 62 1.38 6.28 6.30
N GLU A 63 2.18 5.23 6.18
CA GLU A 63 1.89 3.92 6.76
C GLU A 63 0.50 3.43 6.34
N LYS A 64 0.21 3.51 5.04
CA LYS A 64 -1.06 3.06 4.44
C LYS A 64 -0.80 2.33 3.13
N TYR A 65 -1.75 1.47 2.76
CA TYR A 65 -1.79 0.86 1.44
C TYR A 65 -2.43 1.81 0.44
N LEU A 66 -2.01 1.69 -0.81
CA LEU A 66 -2.71 2.28 -1.93
C LEU A 66 -3.82 1.32 -2.38
N ALA A 67 -4.99 1.87 -2.63
CA ALA A 67 -6.12 1.17 -3.19
C ALA A 67 -6.75 1.95 -4.34
N VAL A 68 -7.55 1.24 -5.15
CA VAL A 68 -8.44 1.77 -6.16
C VAL A 68 -9.87 1.56 -5.68
N GLU A 69 -10.51 2.63 -5.20
CA GLU A 69 -11.89 2.66 -4.73
C GLU A 69 -12.71 3.63 -5.58
N ASP A 70 -13.84 3.19 -6.12
CA ASP A 70 -14.67 3.97 -7.06
C ASP A 70 -13.87 4.58 -8.23
N GLY A 71 -12.82 3.86 -8.65
CA GLY A 71 -11.88 4.26 -9.70
C GLY A 71 -10.90 5.36 -9.31
N TRP A 72 -10.76 5.70 -8.03
CA TRP A 72 -9.80 6.67 -7.52
C TRP A 72 -8.68 6.00 -6.74
N PHE A 73 -7.50 6.59 -6.81
CA PHE A 73 -6.38 6.19 -5.98
C PHE A 73 -6.52 6.80 -4.59
N VAL A 74 -6.70 5.92 -3.60
CA VAL A 74 -6.97 6.28 -2.20
C VAL A 74 -6.00 5.56 -1.28
N PHE A 75 -5.77 6.09 -0.08
CA PHE A 75 -4.98 5.44 0.96
C PHE A 75 -5.86 4.73 1.98
N THR A 76 -5.61 3.44 2.21
CA THR A 76 -6.40 2.57 3.08
C THR A 76 -5.52 1.83 4.09
N ASP A 77 -6.13 1.28 5.14
CA ASP A 77 -5.42 0.48 6.13
C ASP A 77 -5.31 -1.01 5.74
N SER A 78 -6.05 -1.43 4.71
CA SER A 78 -6.08 -2.82 4.24
C SER A 78 -5.38 -2.97 2.89
N PRO A 79 -4.56 -4.03 2.70
CA PRO A 79 -3.87 -4.23 1.43
C PRO A 79 -4.86 -4.54 0.31
N GLN A 80 -4.72 -3.82 -0.80
CA GLN A 80 -5.27 -4.24 -2.08
C GLN A 80 -4.15 -4.77 -2.95
N LYS A 81 -4.39 -5.93 -3.57
CA LYS A 81 -3.43 -6.64 -4.42
C LYS A 81 -3.60 -6.26 -5.90
N ASP A 82 -2.84 -6.92 -6.76
CA ASP A 82 -2.84 -6.76 -8.22
C ASP A 82 -2.13 -5.50 -8.73
N PHE A 83 -1.33 -4.84 -7.90
CA PHE A 83 -0.35 -3.88 -8.37
C PHE A 83 0.90 -4.61 -8.88
N SER A 84 1.45 -4.12 -9.99
CA SER A 84 2.67 -4.67 -10.58
C SER A 84 3.48 -3.59 -11.28
N LEU A 85 4.73 -3.92 -11.63
CA LEU A 85 5.55 -3.12 -12.53
C LEU A 85 5.81 -3.93 -13.82
N ASP A 86 5.29 -3.45 -14.95
CA ASP A 86 5.62 -3.97 -16.28
C ASP A 86 6.58 -3.00 -16.97
N ALA A 87 7.81 -3.44 -17.25
CA ALA A 87 8.88 -2.60 -17.81
C ALA A 87 9.00 -1.22 -17.11
N ASP A 88 8.95 -1.24 -15.78
CA ASP A 88 8.98 -0.06 -14.89
C ASP A 88 7.76 0.84 -14.94
N ARG A 89 6.68 0.40 -15.58
CA ARG A 89 5.40 1.08 -15.56
C ARG A 89 4.49 0.44 -14.53
N LEU A 90 3.90 1.26 -13.68
CA LEU A 90 2.85 0.78 -12.79
C LEU A 90 1.71 0.19 -13.62
N ALA A 91 1.15 -0.91 -13.13
CA ALA A 91 -0.11 -1.45 -13.59
C ALA A 91 -0.95 -1.83 -12.38
N TYR A 92 -2.27 -1.81 -12.56
CA TYR A 92 -3.22 -2.37 -11.62
C TYR A 92 -4.13 -3.33 -12.39
N LYS A 93 -4.24 -4.58 -11.92
CA LYS A 93 -4.92 -5.67 -12.66
C LYS A 93 -4.43 -5.78 -14.10
N ASP A 94 -3.11 -5.76 -14.27
CA ASP A 94 -2.40 -5.84 -15.56
C ASP A 94 -2.74 -4.71 -16.56
N ALA A 95 -3.41 -3.64 -16.11
CA ALA A 95 -3.76 -2.50 -16.94
C ALA A 95 -3.02 -1.23 -16.50
N PRO A 96 -2.28 -0.55 -17.40
CA PRO A 96 -1.64 0.73 -17.14
C PRO A 96 -2.60 1.91 -17.42
N SER A 97 -3.86 1.81 -16.98
CA SER A 97 -4.95 2.72 -17.39
C SER A 97 -5.21 3.82 -16.36
N PHE A 98 -4.23 4.69 -16.13
CA PHE A 98 -4.36 5.79 -15.18
C PHE A 98 -4.73 7.10 -15.86
N GLY A 99 -5.32 8.02 -15.10
CA GLY A 99 -5.58 9.37 -15.56
C GLY A 99 -5.44 10.39 -14.44
N ILE A 100 -5.13 11.63 -14.84
CA ILE A 100 -5.17 12.79 -13.95
C ILE A 100 -6.44 13.57 -14.24
N CYS A 101 -7.20 13.86 -13.20
CA CYS A 101 -8.43 14.65 -13.25
C CYS A 101 -8.15 16.09 -12.78
N PRO A 102 -7.89 17.04 -13.70
CA PRO A 102 -7.61 18.43 -13.35
C PRO A 102 -8.74 19.08 -12.55
N ASP A 103 -10.00 18.83 -12.93
CA ASP A 103 -11.18 19.46 -12.31
C ASP A 103 -11.42 18.96 -10.88
N ASP A 104 -10.86 17.79 -10.54
CA ASP A 104 -10.92 17.19 -9.20
C ASP A 104 -9.67 17.48 -8.36
N GLY A 105 -8.94 18.57 -8.66
CA GLY A 105 -7.74 18.96 -7.91
C GLY A 105 -6.52 18.07 -8.23
N GLY A 106 -6.47 17.52 -9.44
CA GLY A 106 -5.35 16.68 -9.88
C GLY A 106 -5.36 15.27 -9.31
N LYS A 107 -6.50 14.78 -8.82
CA LYS A 107 -6.65 13.40 -8.34
C LYS A 107 -6.29 12.38 -9.41
N ILE A 108 -5.74 11.26 -8.95
CA ILE A 108 -5.39 10.13 -9.81
C ILE A 108 -6.54 9.15 -9.86
N GLN A 109 -6.96 8.81 -11.07
CA GLN A 109 -7.98 7.80 -11.33
C GLN A 109 -7.41 6.59 -12.05
N PHE A 110 -8.18 5.51 -12.03
CA PHE A 110 -8.01 4.31 -12.82
C PHE A 110 -9.25 4.10 -13.69
N ASN A 111 -9.03 3.80 -14.97
CA ASN A 111 -10.08 3.44 -15.93
C ASN A 111 -11.14 4.53 -16.22
N GLY A 112 -10.75 5.82 -16.19
CA GLY A 112 -11.56 6.86 -16.84
C GLY A 112 -12.83 7.31 -16.11
N THR A 113 -12.86 7.34 -14.78
CA THR A 113 -14.07 7.66 -14.00
C THR A 113 -14.50 9.13 -14.00
N CYS A 114 -13.61 10.10 -14.20
CA CYS A 114 -13.93 11.51 -14.31
C CYS A 114 -14.10 11.96 -15.77
N GLY A 115 -15.01 12.90 -16.03
CA GLY A 115 -15.42 13.28 -17.39
C GLY A 115 -14.33 13.99 -18.22
N ASN A 116 -13.40 14.68 -17.57
CA ASN A 116 -12.30 15.40 -18.21
C ASN A 116 -10.98 14.93 -17.61
N TYR A 117 -10.43 13.84 -18.16
CA TYR A 117 -9.18 13.28 -17.69
C TYR A 117 -8.10 13.27 -18.76
N THR A 118 -6.86 13.34 -18.30
CA THR A 118 -5.69 13.10 -19.13
C THR A 118 -5.07 11.77 -18.74
N GLY A 119 -5.24 10.74 -19.57
CA GLY A 119 -4.65 9.41 -19.37
C GLY A 119 -3.10 9.40 -19.34
N VAL A 120 -2.47 8.90 -18.30
CA VAL A 120 -1.01 8.97 -18.14
C VAL A 120 -0.42 7.60 -17.86
N ALA A 121 0.86 7.42 -18.17
CA ALA A 121 1.62 6.29 -17.66
C ALA A 121 2.41 6.72 -16.42
N PHE A 122 2.54 5.81 -15.45
CA PHE A 122 3.34 6.03 -14.25
C PHE A 122 4.59 5.20 -14.30
N GLN A 123 5.74 5.85 -14.30
CA GLN A 123 7.05 5.20 -14.34
C GLN A 123 7.67 5.16 -12.94
N ALA A 124 8.01 3.96 -12.49
CA ALA A 124 8.80 3.75 -11.29
C ALA A 124 10.25 4.18 -11.54
N VAL A 125 10.75 5.07 -10.70
CA VAL A 125 12.12 5.59 -10.75
C VAL A 125 12.83 5.40 -9.41
N GLY A 126 14.16 5.28 -9.46
CA GLY A 126 14.98 5.13 -8.25
C GLY A 126 14.71 3.84 -7.48
N LYS A 127 14.31 2.76 -8.17
CA LYS A 127 13.99 1.45 -7.59
C LYS A 127 15.13 0.92 -6.73
N LYS A 128 14.79 0.41 -5.54
CA LYS A 128 15.70 -0.29 -4.62
C LYS A 128 15.02 -1.53 -4.06
N PHE A 129 15.76 -2.64 -3.98
CA PHE A 129 15.30 -3.84 -3.29
C PHE A 129 15.19 -3.59 -1.78
N THR A 130 14.16 -4.15 -1.16
CA THR A 130 13.93 -4.09 0.28
C THR A 130 13.16 -5.31 0.77
N LEU A 131 12.94 -5.40 2.08
CA LEU A 131 12.08 -6.42 2.69
C LEU A 131 10.62 -5.98 2.59
N GLY A 132 9.71 -6.95 2.55
CA GLY A 132 8.27 -6.73 2.58
C GLY A 132 7.87 -5.71 3.64
N TYR A 133 7.03 -4.75 3.25
CA TYR A 133 6.56 -3.67 4.10
C TYR A 133 5.04 -3.73 4.20
N HIS A 134 4.56 -4.00 5.41
CA HIS A 134 3.15 -4.04 5.74
C HIS A 134 2.87 -2.98 6.81
N PRO A 135 2.19 -1.87 6.45
CA PRO A 135 1.60 -0.93 7.41
C PRO A 135 0.90 -1.64 8.57
N GLY A 136 1.10 -1.14 9.79
CA GLY A 136 0.53 -1.74 11.02
C GLY A 136 1.38 -2.85 11.65
N GLY A 137 2.52 -3.20 11.06
CA GLY A 137 3.48 -4.17 11.61
C GLY A 137 3.36 -5.57 11.01
N ILE A 138 4.36 -6.40 11.31
CA ILE A 138 4.42 -7.80 10.87
C ILE A 138 3.31 -8.55 11.61
N GLN A 139 2.25 -8.96 10.90
CA GLN A 139 1.33 -9.95 11.44
C GLN A 139 2.05 -11.30 11.44
N TRP A 140 2.63 -11.65 12.57
CA TRP A 140 3.27 -12.94 12.74
C TRP A 140 2.17 -14.02 12.79
N PRO A 141 2.43 -15.25 12.32
CA PRO A 141 1.42 -16.32 12.26
C PRO A 141 0.84 -16.76 13.62
N TRP A 142 1.29 -16.18 14.74
CA TRP A 142 0.82 -16.47 16.09
C TRP A 142 -0.35 -15.59 16.55
N ASP A 143 -0.69 -14.51 15.83
CA ASP A 143 -1.73 -13.54 16.25
C ASP A 143 -3.18 -14.04 16.06
N LYS A 144 -3.36 -15.32 15.67
CA LYS A 144 -4.65 -16.01 15.75
C LYS A 144 -4.67 -17.02 16.91
N ALA A 145 -4.50 -16.54 18.13
CA ALA A 145 -4.96 -17.27 19.31
C ALA A 145 -5.56 -16.33 20.34
N SER A 146 -6.79 -16.67 20.75
CA SER A 146 -7.47 -16.25 21.98
C SER A 146 -7.96 -14.80 22.09
N SER A 147 -9.09 -14.51 21.43
CA SER A 147 -10.15 -13.69 22.03
C SER A 147 -11.38 -14.56 22.32
N ALA A 148 -11.22 -15.47 23.28
CA ALA A 148 -12.32 -16.12 23.97
C ALA A 148 -12.01 -16.07 25.48
N SER A 149 -12.32 -14.95 26.12
CA SER A 149 -12.43 -14.90 27.59
C SER A 149 -13.91 -14.99 27.96
N SER A 150 -14.44 -16.21 27.88
CA SER A 150 -15.61 -16.62 28.65
C SER A 150 -15.24 -16.58 30.14
N GLY A 151 -16.11 -15.98 30.95
CA GLY A 151 -15.88 -15.74 32.36
C GLY A 151 -15.66 -16.99 33.20
N PHE A 152 -14.98 -16.81 34.32
CA PHE A 152 -14.93 -17.79 35.40
C PHE A 152 -14.78 -17.08 36.75
N SER A 153 -15.72 -17.38 37.65
CA SER A 153 -15.88 -16.83 38.99
C SER A 153 -14.76 -17.25 39.94
N THR A 154 -14.32 -16.33 40.79
CA THR A 154 -13.40 -16.60 41.90
C THR A 154 -14.17 -17.05 43.14
N GLU A 155 -14.07 -18.35 43.48
CA GLU A 155 -14.30 -18.84 44.84
C GLU A 155 -12.98 -18.81 45.63
N THR A 156 -13.05 -18.32 46.87
CA THR A 156 -11.92 -18.10 47.78
C THR A 156 -11.72 -19.33 48.70
N PRO A 157 -10.49 -19.85 48.89
CA PRO A 157 -10.23 -20.83 49.95
C PRO A 157 -9.71 -20.19 51.24
N HIS A 158 -10.19 -20.74 52.35
CA HIS A 158 -9.86 -20.44 53.75
C HIS A 158 -8.44 -20.86 54.16
N THR A 159 -7.83 -20.12 55.09
CA THR A 159 -6.72 -20.61 55.94
C THR A 159 -6.95 -20.21 57.40
N THR A 160 -7.13 -21.21 58.25
CA THR A 160 -7.11 -21.13 59.72
C THR A 160 -5.67 -21.30 60.21
N ILE A 161 -5.24 -20.49 61.18
CA ILE A 161 -3.96 -20.66 61.91
C ILE A 161 -4.30 -21.01 63.37
N ALA A 162 -3.57 -22.00 63.89
CA ALA A 162 -3.65 -22.56 65.23
C ALA A 162 -3.15 -21.61 66.34
#